data_AF-A0A3B7LTS8-F1
#
_entry.id   AF-A0A3B7LTS8-F1
#
_cell.length_a   1.000
_cell.length_b   1.000
_cell.length_c   1.000
_cell.angle_alpha   90.00
_cell.angle_beta   90.00
_cell.angle_gamma   90.00
#
_symmetry.space_group_name_H-M   'P 1'
#
loop_
_entity.id
_entity.type
_entity.pdbx_description
1 polymer ?
#
loop_
_entity_poly.entity_id
_entity_poly.type
_entity_poly.pdbx_seq_one_letter_code
_entity_poly.pdbx_strand_id
1 'polypeptide(L)'
;MININPDLSRISMALNCKDTDKISFFLIEDSDGLDILSSSPDTSYQVDFILDNKTIKQPFKHSSSANFERFKQLFYTARVIQIKAYVSEEYSTDSEQQKHSPVHGLRFQNRYAEIQKEPSPICSSKDHT
;
A
#
# COMPACT_ATOMS: atom_id res chain seq x y z
N MET A 1 9.89 -13.94 29.13
CA MET A 1 10.46 -13.38 27.90
C MET A 1 10.19 -14.38 26.79
N ILE A 2 9.20 -14.12 25.93
CA ILE A 2 8.94 -14.86 24.68
C ILE A 2 8.45 -13.81 23.68
N ASN A 3 9.26 -13.58 22.66
CA ASN A 3 9.01 -12.68 21.54
C ASN A 3 8.60 -13.56 20.33
N ILE A 4 7.73 -13.05 19.44
CA ILE A 4 7.65 -13.27 17.97
C ILE A 4 6.30 -12.66 17.54
N ASN A 5 6.31 -11.37 17.26
CA ASN A 5 5.67 -10.84 16.05
C ASN A 5 6.58 -9.70 15.54
N PRO A 6 7.38 -9.93 14.49
CA PRO A 6 8.41 -8.98 14.07
C PRO A 6 7.85 -7.68 13.48
N ASP A 7 6.59 -7.66 13.04
CA ASP A 7 6.05 -6.50 12.34
C ASP A 7 4.89 -5.89 13.13
N LEU A 8 5.23 -5.01 14.07
CA LEU A 8 4.31 -4.01 14.63
C LEU A 8 4.00 -2.90 13.61
N SER A 9 4.18 -3.16 12.32
CA SER A 9 3.95 -2.21 11.25
C SER A 9 2.48 -1.83 11.19
N ARG A 10 2.25 -0.55 10.92
CA ARG A 10 0.91 0.02 10.76
C ARG A 10 0.68 0.34 9.31
N ILE A 11 -0.55 0.16 8.86
CA ILE A 11 -0.96 0.58 7.53
C ILE A 11 -2.07 1.61 7.64
N SER A 12 -1.80 2.78 7.08
CA SER A 12 -2.71 3.90 6.98
C SER A 12 -3.13 4.06 5.53
N MET A 13 -4.42 4.22 5.25
CA MET A 13 -4.93 4.38 3.89
C MET A 13 -6.02 5.44 3.82
N ALA A 14 -6.00 6.19 2.72
CA ALA A 14 -7.13 7.01 2.30
C ALA A 14 -7.59 6.56 0.92
N LEU A 15 -8.72 5.84 0.89
CA LEU A 15 -9.23 5.21 -0.33
C LEU A 15 -10.32 6.01 -1.03
N ASN A 16 -11.07 6.80 -0.26
CA ASN A 16 -12.16 7.64 -0.76
C ASN A 16 -11.86 9.11 -0.44
N CYS A 17 -11.30 9.82 -1.41
CA CYS A 17 -11.05 11.25 -1.29
C CYS A 17 -12.31 12.04 -1.64
N LYS A 18 -12.70 12.94 -0.74
CA LYS A 18 -13.86 13.82 -0.94
C LYS A 18 -13.56 14.96 -1.93
N ASP A 19 -12.33 15.47 -1.90
CA ASP A 19 -11.87 16.56 -2.74
C ASP A 19 -11.25 16.01 -4.02
N THR A 20 -11.63 16.55 -5.18
CA THR A 20 -11.13 16.15 -6.52
C THR A 20 -9.63 16.42 -6.71
N ASP A 21 -9.06 17.28 -5.87
CA ASP A 21 -7.65 17.68 -5.91
C ASP A 21 -6.76 16.89 -4.95
N LYS A 22 -7.32 15.94 -4.22
CA LYS A 22 -6.55 15.04 -3.37
C LYS A 22 -6.44 13.66 -3.98
N ILE A 23 -5.34 12.98 -3.68
CA ILE A 23 -5.02 11.66 -4.24
C ILE A 23 -5.13 10.62 -3.13
N SER A 24 -5.72 9.47 -3.49
CA SER A 24 -5.74 8.30 -2.61
C SER A 24 -4.33 7.85 -2.28
N PHE A 25 -4.07 7.50 -1.02
CA PHE A 25 -2.73 7.12 -0.60
C PHE A 25 -2.72 5.92 0.34
N PHE A 26 -1.56 5.30 0.45
CA PHE A 26 -1.22 4.44 1.58
C PHE A 26 0.12 4.86 2.18
N LEU A 27 0.27 4.60 3.47
CA LEU A 27 1.52 4.72 4.22
C LEU A 27 1.66 3.49 5.11
N ILE A 28 2.85 2.92 5.12
CA ILE A 28 3.24 1.83 6.00
C ILE A 28 4.39 2.32 6.86
N GLU A 29 4.21 2.25 8.16
CA GLU A 29 5.19 2.64 9.17
C GLU A 29 5.62 1.42 9.98
N ASP A 30 6.82 1.43 10.52
CA ASP A 30 7.26 0.46 11.54
C ASP A 30 6.63 0.75 12.93
N SER A 31 7.11 0.07 13.98
CA SER A 31 6.63 0.29 15.35
C SER A 31 6.92 1.68 15.90
N ASP A 32 7.97 2.32 15.39
CA ASP A 32 8.50 3.58 15.88
C ASP A 32 7.90 4.78 15.11
N GLY A 33 7.10 4.50 14.08
CA GLY A 33 6.47 5.50 13.23
C GLY A 33 7.37 5.96 12.08
N LEU A 34 8.37 5.17 11.70
CA LEU A 34 9.21 5.46 10.55
C LEU A 34 8.59 4.88 9.27
N ASP A 35 8.56 5.70 8.22
CA ASP A 35 8.07 5.32 6.89
C ASP A 35 8.87 4.15 6.30
N ILE A 36 8.18 3.04 6.01
CA ILE A 36 8.72 1.88 5.29
C ILE A 36 8.35 1.97 3.81
N LEU A 37 7.07 2.17 3.51
CA LEU A 37 6.52 2.20 2.15
C LEU A 37 5.39 3.22 2.07
N SER A 38 5.30 3.92 0.95
CA SER A 38 4.18 4.82 0.67
C SER A 38 3.76 4.74 -0.79
N SER A 39 2.61 5.33 -1.12
CA SER A 39 2.16 5.52 -2.50
C SER A 39 2.76 6.75 -3.18
N SER A 40 3.76 7.42 -2.58
CA SER A 40 4.36 8.61 -3.17
C SER A 40 4.96 8.30 -4.55
N PRO A 41 4.80 9.19 -5.54
CA PRO A 41 5.43 9.02 -6.86
C PRO A 41 6.96 8.93 -6.77
N ASP A 42 7.56 9.49 -5.72
CA ASP A 42 9.01 9.51 -5.51
C ASP A 42 9.56 8.24 -4.85
N THR A 43 8.74 7.19 -4.70
CA THR A 43 9.22 5.93 -4.13
C THR A 43 10.01 5.12 -5.16
N SER A 44 11.11 4.53 -4.72
CA SER A 44 11.89 3.58 -5.52
C SER A 44 11.24 2.19 -5.59
N TYR A 45 9.98 2.05 -5.18
CA TYR A 45 9.30 0.76 -5.03
C TYR A 45 8.03 0.63 -5.89
N GLN A 46 7.87 -0.53 -6.50
CA GLN A 46 6.59 -0.99 -7.05
C GLN A 46 5.89 -1.86 -6.01
N VAL A 47 4.67 -1.48 -5.62
CA VAL A 47 3.95 -2.15 -4.52
C VAL A 47 2.72 -2.90 -5.03
N ASP A 48 2.73 -4.21 -4.85
CA ASP A 48 1.63 -5.11 -5.15
C ASP A 48 0.87 -5.48 -3.87
N PHE A 49 -0.46 -5.51 -3.98
CA PHE A 49 -1.36 -5.95 -2.91
C PHE A 49 -1.94 -7.32 -3.23
N ILE A 50 -1.90 -8.24 -2.28
CA ILE A 50 -2.48 -9.57 -2.36
C ILE A 50 -3.59 -9.66 -1.32
N LEU A 51 -4.83 -9.69 -1.78
CA LEU A 51 -6.05 -9.60 -0.98
C LEU A 51 -6.78 -10.94 -1.03
N ASP A 52 -6.75 -11.72 0.07
CA ASP A 52 -7.26 -13.10 0.09
C ASP A 52 -6.82 -13.93 -1.14
N ASN A 53 -5.53 -13.90 -1.43
CA ASN A 53 -4.86 -14.55 -2.57
C ASN A 53 -5.14 -13.93 -3.96
N LYS A 54 -5.84 -12.79 -4.04
CA LYS A 54 -6.01 -12.03 -5.29
C LYS A 54 -4.97 -10.93 -5.39
N THR A 55 -4.07 -11.04 -6.37
CA THR A 55 -3.04 -10.02 -6.62
C THR A 55 -3.61 -8.85 -7.41
N ILE A 56 -3.40 -7.64 -6.90
CA ILE A 56 -3.63 -6.37 -7.57
C ILE A 56 -2.29 -5.64 -7.65
N LYS A 57 -1.80 -5.44 -8.87
CA LYS A 57 -0.52 -4.81 -9.12
C LYS A 57 -0.64 -3.30 -9.07
N GLN A 58 0.25 -2.64 -8.32
CA GLN A 58 0.40 -1.18 -8.26
C GLN A 58 -0.94 -0.40 -8.25
N PRO A 59 -1.87 -0.68 -7.31
CA PRO A 59 -3.21 -0.09 -7.34
C PRO A 59 -3.22 1.43 -7.25
N PHE A 60 -2.21 2.03 -6.62
CA PHE A 60 -2.10 3.48 -6.42
C PHE A 60 -1.36 4.22 -7.55
N LYS A 61 -0.85 3.53 -8.58
CA LYS A 61 -0.18 4.18 -9.72
C LYS A 61 -1.10 5.15 -10.46
N HIS A 62 -2.37 4.79 -10.58
CA HIS A 62 -3.43 5.63 -11.16
C HIS A 62 -4.69 5.50 -10.31
N SER A 63 -4.88 6.44 -9.38
CA SER A 63 -5.98 6.45 -8.40
C SER A 63 -7.38 6.55 -9.02
N SER A 64 -7.53 6.96 -10.28
CA SER A 64 -8.80 7.01 -11.02
C SER A 64 -9.03 5.79 -11.93
N SER A 65 -8.14 4.79 -11.90
CA SER A 65 -8.22 3.64 -12.81
C SER A 65 -9.21 2.57 -12.33
N ALA A 66 -9.72 1.77 -13.28
CA ALA A 66 -10.49 0.57 -12.96
C ALA A 66 -9.73 -0.42 -12.05
N ASN A 67 -8.39 -0.40 -12.09
CA ASN A 67 -7.54 -1.20 -11.21
C ASN A 67 -7.66 -0.73 -9.75
N PHE A 68 -7.69 0.57 -9.51
CA PHE A 68 -7.89 1.14 -8.17
C PHE A 68 -9.31 0.87 -7.64
N GLU A 69 -10.34 1.00 -8.48
CA GLU A 69 -11.72 0.64 -8.08
C GLU A 69 -11.85 -0.84 -7.70
N ARG A 70 -11.24 -1.74 -8.50
CA ARG A 70 -11.15 -3.17 -8.18
C ARG A 70 -10.41 -3.41 -6.87
N PHE A 71 -9.31 -2.69 -6.63
CA PHE A 71 -8.59 -2.75 -5.36
C PHE A 71 -9.48 -2.40 -4.18
N LYS A 72 -10.20 -1.27 -4.21
CA LYS A 72 -11.10 -0.87 -3.12
C LYS A 72 -12.14 -1.94 -2.79
N GLN A 73 -12.81 -2.48 -3.82
CA GLN A 73 -13.83 -3.51 -3.63
C GLN A 73 -13.27 -4.77 -2.95
N LEU A 74 -12.09 -5.21 -3.36
CA LEU A 74 -11.42 -6.35 -2.75
C LEU A 74 -10.90 -6.02 -1.35
N PHE A 75 -10.35 -4.82 -1.15
CA PHE A 75 -9.77 -4.40 0.13
C PHE A 75 -10.83 -4.37 1.23
N TYR A 76 -12.03 -3.86 0.94
CA TYR A 76 -13.12 -3.81 1.92
C TYR A 76 -13.65 -5.17 2.35
N THR A 77 -13.36 -6.23 1.60
CA THR A 77 -13.87 -7.59 1.87
C THR A 77 -12.76 -8.58 2.24
N ALA A 78 -11.50 -8.22 1.99
CA ALA A 78 -10.37 -9.06 2.26
C ALA A 78 -10.19 -9.29 3.76
N ARG A 79 -9.92 -10.53 4.18
CA ARG A 79 -9.55 -10.84 5.57
C ARG A 79 -8.05 -10.73 5.79
N VAL A 80 -7.28 -11.03 4.76
CA VAL A 80 -5.82 -10.99 4.76
C VAL A 80 -5.34 -10.02 3.69
N ILE A 81 -4.51 -9.07 4.10
CA ILE A 81 -3.81 -8.15 3.22
C ILE A 81 -2.34 -8.52 3.26
N GLN A 82 -1.78 -8.86 2.11
CA GLN A 82 -0.35 -9.08 1.92
C GLN A 82 0.18 -8.01 0.99
N ILE A 83 1.37 -7.52 1.26
CA ILE A 83 2.02 -6.45 0.49
C ILE A 83 3.39 -6.93 0.08
N LYS A 84 3.69 -6.78 -1.21
CA LYS A 84 4.99 -7.08 -1.79
C LYS A 84 5.52 -5.84 -2.48
N ALA A 85 6.66 -5.34 -2.01
CA ALA A 85 7.38 -4.25 -2.66
C ALA A 85 8.56 -4.80 -3.44
N TYR A 86 8.78 -4.26 -4.64
CA TYR A 86 9.90 -4.58 -5.52
C TYR A 86 10.63 -3.28 -5.85
N VAL A 87 11.96 -3.33 -6.02
CA VAL A 87 12.71 -2.15 -6.49
C VAL A 87 12.26 -1.83 -7.92
N SER A 88 11.87 -0.57 -8.14
CA SER A 88 11.51 -0.04 -9.46
C SER A 88 12.70 -0.17 -10.41
N GLU A 89 12.42 -0.48 -11.68
CA GLU A 89 13.47 -0.72 -12.68
C GLU A 89 14.40 0.48 -12.86
N GLU A 90 13.88 1.70 -12.68
CA GLU A 90 14.61 2.97 -12.74
C GLU A 90 15.69 3.10 -11.65
N TYR A 91 15.55 2.35 -10.56
CA TYR A 91 16.44 2.39 -9.39
C TYR A 91 17.21 1.07 -9.18
N SER A 92 17.07 0.10 -10.09
CA SER A 92 17.74 -1.20 -10.01
C SER A 92 19.14 -1.13 -10.61
N THR A 93 20.19 -1.42 -9.82
CA THR A 93 21.59 -1.44 -10.29
C THR A 93 22.10 -2.82 -10.69
N ASP A 94 21.33 -3.90 -10.51
CA ASP A 94 21.78 -5.30 -10.73
C ASP A 94 20.82 -6.16 -11.60
N SER A 95 21.37 -7.29 -12.06
CA SER A 95 20.89 -8.23 -13.08
C SER A 95 19.49 -8.81 -12.84
N GLU A 96 18.78 -9.18 -13.91
CA GLU A 96 17.37 -9.61 -13.99
C GLU A 96 16.84 -10.58 -12.90
N GLN A 97 17.71 -11.29 -12.17
CA GLN A 97 17.32 -12.23 -11.11
C GLN A 97 16.92 -11.56 -9.78
N GLN A 98 17.38 -10.34 -9.48
CA GLN A 98 16.93 -9.59 -8.29
C GLN A 98 15.59 -8.86 -8.53
N LYS A 99 15.18 -8.67 -9.78
CA LYS A 99 13.93 -7.95 -10.16
C LYS A 99 12.63 -8.62 -9.72
N HIS A 100 12.66 -9.91 -9.35
CA HIS A 100 11.44 -10.69 -9.10
C HIS A 100 11.24 -11.13 -7.65
N SER A 101 12.20 -10.86 -6.76
CA SER A 101 12.04 -11.12 -5.33
C SER A 101 11.58 -9.86 -4.60
N PRO A 102 10.52 -9.92 -3.78
CA PRO A 102 10.08 -8.75 -3.03
C PRO A 102 11.12 -8.37 -1.98
N VAL A 103 11.49 -7.10 -1.94
CA VAL A 103 12.40 -6.52 -0.93
C VAL A 103 11.69 -6.27 0.40
N HIS A 104 10.37 -6.04 0.35
CA HIS A 104 9.52 -6.03 1.54
C HIS A 104 8.32 -6.96 1.34
N GLY A 105 8.04 -7.79 2.33
CA GLY A 105 6.88 -8.68 2.40
C GLY A 105 6.16 -8.48 3.71
N LEU A 106 5.01 -7.81 3.69
CA LEU A 106 4.22 -7.51 4.89
C LEU A 106 2.87 -8.21 4.85
N ARG A 107 2.33 -8.57 6.02
CA ARG A 107 1.04 -9.24 6.14
C ARG A 107 0.21 -8.71 7.29
N PHE A 108 -0.99 -8.24 6.97
CA PHE A 108 -1.95 -7.68 7.91
C PHE A 108 -3.21 -8.56 7.98
N GLN A 109 -3.79 -8.64 9.17
CA GLN A 109 -5.13 -9.17 9.38
C GLN A 109 -6.12 -8.01 9.30
N ASN A 110 -7.00 -8.04 8.32
CA ASN A 110 -7.99 -7.00 8.12
C ASN A 110 -9.19 -7.22 9.04
N ARG A 111 -9.02 -6.88 10.33
CA ARG A 111 -10.09 -6.99 11.33
C ARG A 111 -11.02 -5.78 11.35
N TYR A 112 -10.72 -4.73 10.57
CA TYR A 112 -11.31 -3.39 10.74
C TYR A 112 -11.83 -2.73 9.46
N ALA A 113 -11.76 -3.35 8.27
CA ALA A 113 -12.26 -2.72 7.03
C ALA A 113 -13.75 -2.37 7.04
N GLU A 114 -14.55 -2.96 7.94
CA GLU A 114 -15.95 -2.53 8.15
C GLU A 114 -16.06 -1.11 8.72
N ILE A 115 -15.02 -0.57 9.36
CA ILE A 115 -15.03 0.71 10.08
C ILE A 115 -14.61 1.92 9.21
N GLN A 116 -13.99 1.72 8.03
CA GLN A 116 -13.41 2.81 7.22
C GLN A 116 -14.11 3.10 5.88
N LYS A 117 -15.41 2.76 5.75
CA LYS A 117 -16.19 3.18 4.56
C LYS A 117 -16.56 4.67 4.58
N GLU A 118 -16.29 5.39 5.67
CA GLU A 118 -16.53 6.82 5.75
C GLU A 118 -15.49 7.63 4.95
N PRO A 119 -15.89 8.71 4.26
CA PRO A 119 -14.96 9.58 3.55
C PRO A 119 -13.92 10.18 4.52
N SER A 120 -12.63 9.97 4.24
CA SER A 120 -11.55 10.55 5.06
C SER A 120 -11.28 12.00 4.64
N PRO A 121 -11.22 12.98 5.57
CA PRO A 121 -10.75 14.33 5.28
C PRO A 121 -9.25 14.37 4.95
N ILE A 122 -8.52 13.31 5.33
CA ILE A 122 -7.09 13.14 5.15
C ILE A 122 -6.90 12.34 3.85
N CYS A 123 -6.78 13.04 2.73
CA CYS A 123 -6.15 12.55 1.50
C CYS A 123 -4.94 13.44 1.21
N SER A 124 -3.90 12.93 0.54
CA SER A 124 -2.71 13.75 0.27
C SER A 124 -3.07 14.86 -0.71
N SER A 125 -2.55 16.08 -0.50
CA SER A 125 -2.68 17.15 -1.49
C SER A 125 -1.86 16.81 -2.74
N LYS A 126 -2.26 17.35 -3.89
CA LYS A 126 -1.49 17.26 -5.15
C LYS A 126 -0.18 18.08 -5.13
N ASP A 127 0.08 18.85 -4.08
CA ASP A 127 1.15 19.84 -4.08
C ASP A 127 2.47 19.26 -3.58
N HIS A 128 3.19 18.59 -4.48
CA HIS A 128 4.65 18.67 -4.49
C HIS A 128 5.00 19.71 -5.55
N THR A 129 5.29 20.93 -5.10
CA THR A 129 5.88 22.00 -5.91
C THR A 129 7.35 21.68 -6.17
#